data_AF-A0A6G1GSR1-F1
#
_entry.id   AF-A0A6G1GSR1-F1
#
_cell.length_a   1.000
_cell.length_b   1.000
_cell.length_c   1.000
_cell.angle_alpha   90.00
_cell.angle_beta   90.00
_cell.angle_gamma   90.00
#
_symmetry.space_group_name_H-M   'P 1'
#
loop_
_entity.id
_entity.type
_entity.pdbx_description
1 polymer ?
#
loop_
_entity_poly.entity_id
_entity_poly.type
_entity_poly.pdbx_seq_one_letter_code
_entity_poly.pdbx_strand_id
1 'polypeptide(L)'
;MSTPRYKKKYFAPSPSTRAFANPAPQLIAEITRGDLFELPNPNAKITGVEHLASYNWLEKPRLTICVPGSPPLWSPPPGPHHLVRPDSGLEYIDQNAARNPRSPLEPLFRTLYTQHPDFEISDIDLVTDRNNLRKLLRFVKGTKTDPFRIRVEIVGGRTALFTRWESETMCRVRAGRGGYGHNFENAYTTKLIGSTGHHRIITYQFGGMKLVVRHETDGYLPPTLGLNPVTTPENPVESIQDVLGRLSLSTQAPTSSRQPPSLTIDPLGRTVDLSSTIEIKTRVANKRLKMGEIFPQLWISQTPFLATGYHYDGVFGKVEPRDVTPEVRQWEHDNLDLLTRLASVIKRIVAVVKGCPGGKGVVIFEGGDKLVIVAGDQRQQALPDDLYEKWQAKTQKESEEEKTVEATSDVTAESTEKSSKITQLDTIALTKVQGKQIQSKKSDTQKTKAKENKAPETDGGVKIKATQEHYETEQTEGGVALNEV
;
A
#
# COMPACT_ATOMS: atom_id res chain seq x y z
N MET A 1 28.23 35.49 14.41
CA MET A 1 28.16 34.98 15.82
C MET A 1 27.78 33.51 15.79
N SER A 2 28.53 32.70 16.54
CA SER A 2 28.58 31.24 16.43
C SER A 2 27.33 30.54 17.00
N THR A 3 26.76 29.59 16.26
CA THR A 3 25.65 28.73 16.70
C THR A 3 26.14 27.64 17.68
N PRO A 4 25.49 27.40 18.83
CA PRO A 4 25.90 26.33 19.72
C PRO A 4 25.39 24.96 19.24
N ARG A 5 26.32 24.01 19.08
CA ARG A 5 26.04 22.57 18.95
C ARG A 5 25.67 21.99 20.32
N TYR A 6 24.43 21.54 20.50
CA TYR A 6 24.05 20.78 21.69
C TYR A 6 24.26 19.27 21.46
N LYS A 7 25.17 18.67 22.24
CA LYS A 7 25.27 17.22 22.44
C LYS A 7 24.07 16.78 23.31
N LYS A 8 23.24 15.86 22.81
CA LYS A 8 22.22 15.16 23.62
C LYS A 8 22.94 14.34 24.69
N LYS A 9 22.77 14.67 25.97
CA LYS A 9 23.13 13.80 27.09
C LYS A 9 22.04 12.76 27.26
N TYR A 10 22.39 11.49 27.13
CA TYR A 10 21.54 10.37 27.50
C TYR A 10 21.46 10.30 29.03
N PHE A 11 20.26 10.43 29.59
CA PHE A 11 20.03 10.07 30.98
C PHE A 11 19.85 8.55 31.04
N ALA A 12 20.75 7.86 31.75
CA ALA A 12 20.57 6.46 32.09
C ALA A 12 19.43 6.31 33.11
N PRO A 13 18.55 5.30 32.99
CA PRO A 13 17.55 5.02 34.00
C PRO A 13 18.20 4.48 35.29
N SER A 14 17.62 4.80 36.45
CA SER A 14 18.10 4.31 37.75
C SER A 14 17.88 2.79 37.90
N PRO A 15 18.74 2.08 38.65
CA PRO A 15 18.68 0.63 38.73
C PRO A 15 17.85 0.18 39.93
N SER A 16 16.60 -0.23 39.72
CA SER A 16 15.96 -1.20 40.62
C SER A 16 14.82 -1.95 39.93
N THR A 17 15.14 -3.14 39.44
CA THR A 17 14.40 -4.40 39.56
C THR A 17 15.21 -5.41 38.75
N ARG A 18 15.55 -6.58 39.33
CA ARG A 18 16.23 -7.67 38.61
C ARG A 18 15.36 -8.08 37.41
N ALA A 19 15.66 -7.54 36.24
CA ALA A 19 15.12 -7.99 34.98
C ALA A 19 15.82 -9.31 34.63
N PHE A 20 15.05 -10.38 34.49
CA PHE A 20 15.50 -11.52 33.71
C PHE A 20 15.85 -10.98 32.32
N ALA A 21 17.14 -10.90 32.02
CA ALA A 21 17.61 -10.40 30.73
C ALA A 21 17.06 -11.34 29.66
N ASN A 22 16.12 -10.84 28.83
CA ASN A 22 15.78 -11.54 27.61
C ASN A 22 17.08 -11.75 26.82
N PRO A 23 17.35 -12.96 26.30
CA PRO A 23 18.52 -13.19 25.48
C PRO A 23 18.54 -12.19 24.32
N ALA A 24 19.74 -11.71 23.97
CA ALA A 24 19.90 -10.80 22.85
C ALA A 24 19.29 -11.42 21.57
N PRO A 25 18.62 -10.64 20.71
CA PRO A 25 18.01 -11.16 19.50
C PRO A 25 19.06 -11.88 18.65
N GLN A 26 18.78 -13.13 18.28
CA GLN A 26 19.68 -13.93 17.44
C GLN A 26 19.79 -13.30 16.06
N LEU A 27 21.01 -12.98 15.63
CA LEU A 27 21.31 -12.55 14.27
C LEU A 27 21.02 -13.70 13.29
N ILE A 28 20.26 -13.42 12.24
CA ILE A 28 19.89 -14.38 11.19
C ILE A 28 20.62 -14.08 9.89
N ALA A 29 20.61 -12.83 9.44
CA ALA A 29 21.27 -12.44 8.20
C ALA A 29 21.63 -10.95 8.17
N GLU A 30 22.52 -10.61 7.26
CA GLU A 30 22.79 -9.23 6.84
C GLU A 30 22.50 -9.11 5.34
N ILE A 31 21.89 -8.00 4.94
CA ILE A 31 21.61 -7.66 3.53
C ILE A 31 22.30 -6.33 3.26
N THR A 32 23.36 -6.34 2.46
CA THR A 32 24.03 -5.10 2.05
C THR A 32 23.37 -4.52 0.80
N ARG A 33 23.54 -3.21 0.55
CA ARG A 33 23.14 -2.60 -0.72
C ARG A 33 23.88 -3.20 -1.92
N GLY A 34 25.12 -3.66 -1.72
CA GLY A 34 25.91 -4.32 -2.75
C GLY A 34 25.29 -5.63 -3.22
N ASP A 35 24.63 -6.34 -2.30
CA ASP A 35 23.94 -7.60 -2.61
C ASP A 35 22.68 -7.41 -3.47
N LEU A 36 22.20 -6.17 -3.65
CA LEU A 36 20.99 -5.84 -4.40
C LEU A 36 21.26 -5.54 -5.87
N PHE A 37 22.47 -5.82 -6.36
CA PHE A 37 22.77 -5.66 -7.77
C PHE A 37 22.01 -6.72 -8.57
N GLU A 38 20.95 -6.29 -9.26
CA GLU A 38 20.13 -7.13 -10.12
C GLU A 38 20.06 -6.56 -11.52
N LEU A 39 19.84 -7.43 -12.51
CA LEU A 39 19.49 -7.01 -13.85
C LEU A 39 18.20 -6.19 -13.82
N PRO A 40 18.00 -5.23 -14.75
CA PRO A 40 16.78 -4.44 -14.82
C PRO A 40 15.54 -5.34 -14.78
N ASN A 41 14.65 -5.09 -13.82
CA ASN A 41 13.42 -5.87 -13.68
C ASN A 41 12.28 -5.08 -14.33
N PRO A 42 11.72 -5.54 -15.47
CA PRO A 42 10.63 -4.84 -16.14
C PRO A 42 9.37 -4.74 -15.28
N ASN A 43 9.24 -5.59 -14.25
CA ASN A 43 8.13 -5.57 -13.30
C ASN A 43 8.35 -4.59 -12.14
N ALA A 44 9.41 -3.78 -12.13
CA ALA A 44 9.69 -2.79 -11.07
C ALA A 44 8.83 -1.51 -11.16
N LYS A 45 7.73 -1.55 -11.92
CA LYS A 45 6.71 -0.49 -11.96
C LYS A 45 5.47 -0.92 -11.20
N ILE A 46 4.71 0.03 -10.67
CA ILE A 46 3.40 -0.24 -10.09
C ILE A 46 2.37 -0.38 -11.22
N THR A 47 1.60 -1.47 -11.21
CA THR A 47 0.52 -1.72 -12.17
C THR A 47 -0.69 -2.36 -11.48
N GLY A 48 -1.88 -2.32 -12.10
CA GLY A 48 -3.10 -2.95 -11.56
C GLY A 48 -3.53 -2.36 -10.22
N VAL A 49 -3.51 -1.03 -10.09
CA VAL A 49 -3.87 -0.32 -8.86
C VAL A 49 -5.38 -0.37 -8.65
N GLU A 50 -5.80 -0.85 -7.49
CA GLU A 50 -7.21 -0.92 -7.10
C GLU A 50 -7.39 -0.43 -5.66
N HIS A 51 -8.49 0.30 -5.42
CA HIS A 51 -8.94 0.59 -4.07
C HIS A 51 -9.64 -0.64 -3.49
N LEU A 52 -9.16 -1.14 -2.34
CA LEU A 52 -9.82 -2.23 -1.64
C LEU A 52 -10.79 -1.69 -0.59
N ALA A 53 -10.28 -0.92 0.36
CA ALA A 53 -11.05 -0.55 1.54
C ALA A 53 -10.46 0.70 2.21
N SER A 54 -11.18 1.28 3.16
CA SER A 54 -10.69 2.41 3.95
C SER A 54 -11.36 2.51 5.30
N TYR A 55 -10.69 3.15 6.25
CA TYR A 55 -11.24 3.40 7.57
C TYR A 55 -10.76 4.73 8.17
N ASN A 56 -11.56 5.30 9.07
CA ASN A 56 -11.10 6.36 9.96
C ASN A 56 -10.99 5.83 11.39
N TRP A 57 -9.97 6.26 12.11
CA TRP A 57 -10.01 6.16 13.57
C TRP A 57 -10.99 7.18 14.14
N LEU A 58 -11.84 6.76 15.07
CA LEU A 58 -12.75 7.63 15.79
C LEU A 58 -12.26 7.89 17.22
N GLU A 59 -12.40 9.13 17.68
CA GLU A 59 -12.15 9.51 19.08
C GLU A 59 -13.35 9.05 19.94
N LYS A 60 -13.28 7.81 20.44
CA LYS A 60 -14.29 7.19 21.30
C LYS A 60 -13.62 6.41 22.44
N PRO A 61 -14.32 6.17 23.56
CA PRO A 61 -13.77 5.40 24.69
C PRO A 61 -13.38 3.96 24.33
N ARG A 62 -14.11 3.34 23.40
CA ARG A 62 -13.78 2.03 22.83
C ARG A 62 -12.91 2.20 21.60
N LEU A 63 -12.03 1.23 21.35
CA LEU A 63 -11.24 1.13 20.14
C LEU A 63 -12.20 1.03 18.93
N THR A 64 -12.40 2.13 18.20
CA THR A 64 -13.46 2.23 17.18
C THR A 64 -12.91 2.79 15.88
N ILE A 65 -13.25 2.12 14.78
CA ILE A 65 -13.03 2.62 13.42
C ILE A 65 -14.36 2.81 12.69
N CYS A 66 -14.35 3.75 11.75
CA CYS A 66 -15.44 3.93 10.79
C CYS A 66 -15.12 3.18 9.49
N VAL A 67 -16.05 2.39 8.96
CA VAL A 67 -15.88 1.61 7.71
C VAL A 67 -17.15 1.69 6.83
N PRO A 68 -17.05 2.07 5.55
CA PRO A 68 -15.88 2.65 4.91
C PRO A 68 -15.48 3.95 5.59
N GLY A 69 -14.18 4.26 5.56
CA GLY A 69 -13.67 5.56 5.95
C GLY A 69 -13.87 6.60 4.85
N SER A 70 -13.94 7.87 5.24
CA SER A 70 -13.87 9.02 4.33
C SER A 70 -12.68 9.89 4.71
N PRO A 71 -11.73 10.17 3.78
CA PRO A 71 -10.72 11.19 4.02
C PRO A 71 -11.39 12.57 4.16
N PRO A 72 -10.69 13.55 4.75
CA PRO A 72 -11.19 14.92 4.83
C PRO A 72 -11.48 15.54 3.46
N LEU A 73 -12.61 16.22 3.30
CA LEU A 73 -12.93 16.96 2.07
C LEU A 73 -12.05 18.20 1.97
N TRP A 74 -11.39 18.42 0.84
CA TRP A 74 -10.72 19.69 0.55
C TRP A 74 -11.73 20.83 0.52
N SER A 75 -11.60 21.75 1.47
CA SER A 75 -12.53 22.86 1.70
C SER A 75 -11.74 24.08 2.20
N PRO A 76 -10.93 24.71 1.34
CA PRO A 76 -10.11 25.85 1.73
C PRO A 76 -11.00 27.01 2.20
N PRO A 77 -10.58 27.78 3.22
CA PRO A 77 -11.33 28.94 3.67
C PRO A 77 -11.42 30.02 2.57
N PRO A 78 -12.46 30.88 2.60
CA PRO A 78 -12.68 31.89 1.57
C PRO A 78 -11.77 33.11 1.77
N GLY A 79 -11.05 33.50 0.73
CA GLY A 79 -10.21 34.71 0.73
C GLY A 79 -8.81 34.45 0.19
N PRO A 80 -7.98 35.50 0.05
CA PRO A 80 -6.64 35.38 -0.50
C PRO A 80 -5.59 34.98 0.55
N HIS A 81 -5.83 35.26 1.83
CA HIS A 81 -4.86 35.07 2.92
C HIS A 81 -5.51 34.50 4.17
N HIS A 82 -4.88 33.48 4.75
CA HIS A 82 -5.37 32.80 5.95
C HIS A 82 -4.26 32.58 6.97
N LEU A 83 -4.50 33.05 8.19
CA LEU A 83 -3.59 32.85 9.32
C LEU A 83 -3.89 31.51 10.00
N VAL A 84 -2.89 30.63 10.02
CA VAL A 84 -2.93 29.34 10.70
C VAL A 84 -1.96 29.37 11.86
N ARG A 85 -2.38 28.90 13.04
CA ARG A 85 -1.52 28.83 14.22
C ARG A 85 -0.48 27.71 14.08
N PRO A 86 0.73 27.87 14.65
CA PRO A 86 1.70 26.78 14.70
C PRO A 86 1.14 25.52 15.38
N ASP A 87 1.55 24.36 14.91
CA ASP A 87 1.20 23.06 15.49
C ASP A 87 1.69 22.98 16.96
N SER A 88 0.90 22.33 17.81
CA SER A 88 1.27 22.09 19.20
C SER A 88 0.44 20.95 19.78
N GLY A 89 0.95 20.33 20.84
CA GLY A 89 0.25 19.24 21.53
C GLY A 89 0.81 17.87 21.20
N LEU A 90 -0.02 16.84 21.34
CA LEU A 90 0.34 15.45 21.08
C LEU A 90 -0.07 15.08 19.66
N GLU A 91 0.85 14.49 18.91
CA GLU A 91 0.66 14.07 17.53
C GLU A 91 1.03 12.61 17.37
N TYR A 92 0.30 11.88 16.53
CA TYR A 92 0.61 10.48 16.26
C TYR A 92 1.79 10.37 15.29
N ILE A 93 2.82 9.63 15.70
CA ILE A 93 3.84 9.13 14.77
C ILE A 93 3.29 7.90 14.04
N ASP A 94 2.64 6.99 14.79
CA ASP A 94 1.95 5.81 14.29
C ASP A 94 0.63 5.62 15.05
N GLN A 95 -0.47 6.11 14.47
CA GLN A 95 -1.79 6.07 15.09
C GLN A 95 -2.30 4.64 15.30
N ASN A 96 -1.99 3.72 14.38
CA ASN A 96 -2.45 2.33 14.47
C ASN A 96 -1.75 1.62 15.63
N ALA A 97 -0.42 1.77 15.75
CA ALA A 97 0.32 1.20 16.87
C ALA A 97 0.06 1.92 18.20
N ALA A 98 -0.27 3.22 18.18
CA ALA A 98 -0.66 3.94 19.40
C ALA A 98 -1.99 3.44 19.96
N ARG A 99 -2.99 3.22 19.10
CA ARG A 99 -4.34 2.80 19.51
C ARG A 99 -4.45 1.30 19.74
N ASN A 100 -3.79 0.49 18.91
CA ASN A 100 -3.76 -0.96 19.02
C ASN A 100 -2.31 -1.50 18.96
N PRO A 101 -1.52 -1.35 20.04
CA PRO A 101 -0.10 -1.73 20.05
C PRO A 101 0.14 -3.24 19.89
N ARG A 102 -0.83 -4.08 20.27
CA ARG A 102 -0.72 -5.54 20.15
C ARG A 102 -0.98 -6.00 18.72
N SER A 103 -1.89 -5.36 18.00
CA SER A 103 -2.24 -5.75 16.63
C SER A 103 -2.40 -4.54 15.72
N PRO A 104 -1.30 -3.81 15.37
CA PRO A 104 -1.39 -2.59 14.57
C PRO A 104 -1.95 -2.79 13.15
N LEU A 105 -1.94 -4.04 12.65
CA LEU A 105 -2.54 -4.38 11.36
C LEU A 105 -4.02 -4.79 11.46
N GLU A 106 -4.56 -5.07 12.66
CA GLU A 106 -5.96 -5.49 12.82
C GLU A 106 -6.97 -4.57 12.10
N PRO A 107 -6.89 -3.22 12.20
CA PRO A 107 -7.84 -2.35 11.52
C PRO A 107 -7.83 -2.53 10.00
N LEU A 108 -6.68 -2.84 9.40
CA LEU A 108 -6.56 -3.10 7.96
C LEU A 108 -7.43 -4.29 7.58
N PHE A 109 -7.24 -5.43 8.25
CA PHE A 109 -7.92 -6.67 7.93
C PHE A 109 -9.39 -6.65 8.30
N ARG A 110 -9.75 -6.09 9.46
CA ARG A 110 -11.16 -5.91 9.85
C ARG A 110 -11.92 -5.09 8.82
N THR A 111 -11.33 -3.99 8.36
CA THR A 111 -11.93 -3.15 7.31
C THR A 111 -12.06 -3.91 6.00
N LEU A 112 -10.99 -4.59 5.57
CA LEU A 112 -10.96 -5.37 4.33
C LEU A 112 -12.08 -6.41 4.30
N TYR A 113 -12.21 -7.25 5.33
CA TYR A 113 -13.23 -8.30 5.39
C TYR A 113 -14.64 -7.77 5.68
N THR A 114 -14.77 -6.57 6.23
CA THR A 114 -16.09 -5.93 6.36
C THR A 114 -16.62 -5.50 5.00
N GLN A 115 -15.75 -4.99 4.11
CA GLN A 115 -16.14 -4.54 2.78
C GLN A 115 -16.11 -5.66 1.73
N HIS A 116 -15.21 -6.64 1.90
CA HIS A 116 -14.99 -7.77 1.00
C HIS A 116 -14.86 -9.07 1.81
N PRO A 117 -15.98 -9.66 2.28
CA PRO A 117 -15.96 -10.85 3.12
C PRO A 117 -15.24 -12.05 2.49
N ASP A 118 -15.32 -12.16 1.15
CA ASP A 118 -14.76 -13.25 0.35
C ASP A 118 -13.36 -12.92 -0.21
N PHE A 119 -12.67 -11.91 0.34
CA PHE A 119 -11.35 -11.54 -0.15
C PHE A 119 -10.32 -12.65 0.07
N GLU A 120 -9.75 -13.16 -1.02
CA GLU A 120 -8.74 -14.22 -1.01
C GLU A 120 -7.34 -13.67 -0.68
N ILE A 121 -7.05 -13.56 0.61
CA ILE A 121 -5.79 -12.99 1.12
C ILE A 121 -4.55 -13.85 0.84
N SER A 122 -4.74 -15.15 0.65
CA SER A 122 -3.68 -16.11 0.31
C SER A 122 -3.01 -15.82 -1.03
N ASP A 123 -3.67 -15.06 -1.91
CA ASP A 123 -3.11 -14.64 -3.20
C ASP A 123 -2.22 -13.39 -3.09
N ILE A 124 -2.15 -12.78 -1.89
CA ILE A 124 -1.32 -11.61 -1.62
C ILE A 124 0.07 -12.07 -1.16
N ASP A 125 1.10 -11.51 -1.78
CA ASP A 125 2.50 -11.81 -1.43
C ASP A 125 2.98 -10.93 -0.26
N LEU A 126 2.55 -9.67 -0.21
CA LEU A 126 2.99 -8.71 0.82
C LEU A 126 1.85 -7.79 1.27
N VAL A 127 1.60 -7.75 2.58
CA VAL A 127 0.77 -6.74 3.24
C VAL A 127 1.69 -5.79 4.02
N THR A 128 1.58 -4.49 3.79
CA THR A 128 2.51 -3.52 4.39
C THR A 128 1.91 -2.12 4.56
N ASP A 129 2.60 -1.29 5.32
CA ASP A 129 2.38 0.15 5.35
C ASP A 129 3.26 0.87 4.33
N ARG A 130 2.74 1.94 3.71
CA ARG A 130 3.54 2.88 2.89
C ARG A 130 4.82 3.32 3.60
N ASN A 131 4.77 3.50 4.92
CA ASN A 131 5.93 3.89 5.73
C ASN A 131 7.11 2.90 5.60
N ASN A 132 6.84 1.60 5.62
CA ASN A 132 7.86 0.55 5.52
C ASN A 132 8.50 0.57 4.13
N LEU A 133 7.70 0.70 3.07
CA LEU A 133 8.22 0.83 1.69
C LEU A 133 9.09 2.08 1.53
N ARG A 134 8.70 3.21 2.14
CA ARG A 134 9.52 4.44 2.14
C ARG A 134 10.85 4.26 2.88
N LYS A 135 10.85 3.55 4.02
CA LYS A 135 12.07 3.23 4.79
C LYS A 135 13.03 2.35 3.97
N LEU A 136 12.51 1.31 3.32
CA LEU A 136 13.30 0.44 2.45
C LEU A 136 13.84 1.16 1.22
N LEU A 137 13.01 1.97 0.54
CA LEU A 137 13.47 2.76 -0.60
C LEU A 137 14.57 3.75 -0.19
N ARG A 138 14.45 4.37 0.99
CA ARG A 138 15.49 5.24 1.54
C ARG A 138 16.79 4.49 1.82
N PHE A 139 16.70 3.27 2.38
CA PHE A 139 17.85 2.39 2.58
C PHE A 139 18.55 2.12 1.25
N VAL A 140 17.80 1.67 0.23
CA VAL A 140 18.36 1.35 -1.09
C VAL A 140 18.99 2.57 -1.75
N LYS A 141 18.34 3.75 -1.66
CA LYS A 141 18.86 5.00 -2.23
C LYS A 141 20.11 5.52 -1.50
N GLY A 142 20.34 5.10 -0.25
CA GLY A 142 21.47 5.57 0.57
C GLY A 142 21.39 7.05 0.99
N THR A 143 20.19 7.65 0.97
CA THR A 143 20.05 9.12 1.17
C THR A 143 19.97 9.58 2.61
N LYS A 144 19.64 8.68 3.57
CA LYS A 144 19.62 9.01 5.00
C LYS A 144 20.10 7.83 5.82
N THR A 145 20.59 8.16 7.02
CA THR A 145 21.08 7.22 8.02
C THR A 145 20.12 7.04 9.19
N ASP A 146 18.91 7.61 9.12
CA ASP A 146 17.92 7.49 10.20
C ASP A 146 17.58 6.02 10.43
N PRO A 147 17.78 5.52 11.66
CA PRO A 147 17.53 4.13 11.98
C PRO A 147 16.04 3.80 11.84
N PHE A 148 15.73 2.55 11.52
CA PHE A 148 14.36 2.07 11.50
C PHE A 148 14.29 0.57 11.77
N ARG A 149 13.09 0.14 12.17
CA ARG A 149 12.75 -1.27 12.33
C ARG A 149 11.46 -1.59 11.61
N ILE A 150 11.36 -2.82 11.12
CA ILE A 150 10.16 -3.41 10.51
C ILE A 150 10.01 -4.81 11.08
N ARG A 151 8.84 -5.15 11.65
CA ARG A 151 8.53 -6.54 11.99
C ARG A 151 8.01 -7.24 10.74
N VAL A 152 8.47 -8.46 10.53
CA VAL A 152 8.08 -9.30 9.41
C VAL A 152 7.58 -10.63 9.96
N GLU A 153 6.42 -11.05 9.48
CA GLU A 153 5.82 -12.35 9.78
C GLU A 153 5.37 -13.01 8.48
N ILE A 154 5.67 -14.29 8.29
CA ILE A 154 5.19 -15.11 7.17
C ILE A 154 3.96 -15.89 7.63
N VAL A 155 2.84 -15.67 6.96
CA VAL A 155 1.53 -16.28 7.25
C VAL A 155 1.11 -17.15 6.07
N GLY A 156 0.46 -18.28 6.36
CA GLY A 156 0.01 -19.24 5.33
C GLY A 156 1.16 -19.79 4.47
N GLY A 157 2.40 -19.78 4.96
CA GLY A 157 3.59 -20.24 4.25
C GLY A 157 4.08 -19.35 3.08
N ARG A 158 3.37 -18.27 2.76
CA ARG A 158 3.68 -17.39 1.60
C ARG A 158 3.56 -15.91 1.90
N THR A 159 2.43 -15.44 2.43
CA THR A 159 2.15 -14.01 2.57
C THR A 159 3.03 -13.39 3.65
N ALA A 160 3.75 -12.32 3.31
CA ALA A 160 4.54 -11.57 4.26
C ALA A 160 3.73 -10.39 4.84
N LEU A 161 3.73 -10.23 6.16
CA LEU A 161 3.16 -9.09 6.86
C LEU A 161 4.29 -8.18 7.37
N PHE A 162 4.44 -7.00 6.77
CA PHE A 162 5.41 -6.00 7.19
C PHE A 162 4.73 -4.99 8.11
N THR A 163 4.90 -5.15 9.42
CA THR A 163 4.32 -4.26 10.43
C THR A 163 5.30 -3.15 10.79
N ARG A 164 4.83 -1.90 10.72
CA ARG A 164 5.60 -0.72 11.13
C ARG A 164 6.02 -0.84 12.60
N TRP A 165 7.28 -0.55 12.89
CA TRP A 165 7.81 -0.41 14.25
C TRP A 165 8.42 0.99 14.41
N GLU A 166 7.86 1.78 15.32
CA GLU A 166 8.42 3.05 15.79
C GLU A 166 8.85 2.94 17.26
N SER A 167 9.91 3.64 17.65
CA SER A 167 10.35 3.70 19.05
C SER A 167 9.35 4.46 19.94
N GLU A 168 8.66 5.43 19.34
CA GLU A 168 7.59 6.21 19.94
C GLU A 168 6.42 6.24 18.95
N THR A 169 5.20 6.06 19.46
CA THR A 169 3.98 6.09 18.63
C THR A 169 3.33 7.48 18.62
N MET A 170 3.77 8.38 19.50
CA MET A 170 3.34 9.77 19.58
C MET A 170 4.54 10.69 19.85
N CYS A 171 4.45 11.94 19.39
CA CYS A 171 5.40 13.01 19.67
C CYS A 171 4.67 14.18 20.33
N ARG A 172 5.36 14.92 21.21
CA ARG A 172 4.86 16.19 21.74
C ARG A 172 5.51 17.38 21.04
N VAL A 173 4.72 18.13 20.30
CA VAL A 173 5.14 19.40 19.70
C VAL A 173 4.96 20.52 20.72
N ARG A 174 6.06 21.19 21.07
CA ARG A 174 6.04 22.33 22.00
C ARG A 174 5.51 23.57 21.31
N ALA A 175 4.69 24.35 22.03
CA ALA A 175 4.19 25.63 21.56
C ALA A 175 5.35 26.55 21.08
N GLY A 176 5.15 27.19 19.93
CA GLY A 176 6.15 28.05 19.29
C GLY A 176 7.31 27.31 18.60
N ARG A 177 7.31 25.97 18.56
CA ARG A 177 8.31 25.16 17.84
C ARG A 177 7.71 24.20 16.81
N GLY A 178 6.38 24.20 16.67
CA GLY A 178 5.69 23.39 15.67
C GLY A 178 5.83 23.94 14.26
N GLY A 179 5.60 23.07 13.29
CA GLY A 179 5.32 23.48 11.93
C GLY A 179 3.92 24.07 11.83
N TYR A 180 3.36 24.05 10.62
CA TYR A 180 2.00 24.50 10.35
C TYR A 180 1.16 23.41 9.66
N GLY A 181 1.65 22.17 9.62
CA GLY A 181 1.08 21.10 8.78
C GLY A 181 -0.29 20.66 9.25
N HIS A 182 -0.39 20.21 10.51
CA HIS A 182 -1.64 19.65 11.04
C HIS A 182 -2.73 20.71 11.17
N ASN A 183 -2.39 21.91 11.65
CA ASN A 183 -3.34 23.00 11.73
C ASN A 183 -3.74 23.53 10.35
N PHE A 184 -2.86 23.48 9.35
CA PHE A 184 -3.23 23.81 7.97
C PHE A 184 -4.22 22.79 7.41
N GLU A 185 -3.96 21.49 7.59
CA GLU A 185 -4.90 20.43 7.19
C GLU A 185 -6.27 20.62 7.86
N ASN A 186 -6.30 20.90 9.16
CA ASN A 186 -7.54 21.18 9.89
C ASN A 186 -8.29 22.41 9.34
N ALA A 187 -7.56 23.45 8.94
CA ALA A 187 -8.15 24.69 8.44
C ALA A 187 -8.63 24.58 6.98
N TYR A 188 -7.98 23.73 6.17
CA TYR A 188 -8.23 23.60 4.73
C TYR A 188 -9.06 22.37 4.36
N THR A 189 -9.49 21.57 5.34
CA THR A 189 -10.30 20.37 5.10
C THR A 189 -11.46 20.23 6.08
N THR A 190 -12.54 19.59 5.63
CA THR A 190 -13.69 19.23 6.46
C THR A 190 -13.65 17.72 6.76
N LYS A 191 -13.52 17.38 8.04
CA LYS A 191 -13.37 15.98 8.51
C LYS A 191 -14.73 15.36 8.85
N LEU A 192 -14.81 14.03 8.76
CA LEU A 192 -15.87 13.25 9.40
C LEU A 192 -15.87 13.54 10.91
N ILE A 193 -17.04 13.70 11.52
CA ILE A 193 -17.17 14.00 12.96
C ILE A 193 -16.49 12.90 13.78
N GLY A 194 -15.61 13.31 14.69
CA GLY A 194 -14.85 12.40 15.55
C GLY A 194 -13.67 11.68 14.87
N SER A 195 -13.42 11.89 13.58
CA SER A 195 -12.28 11.30 12.88
C SER A 195 -10.95 11.92 13.32
N THR A 196 -9.99 11.07 13.68
CA THR A 196 -8.61 11.49 14.02
C THR A 196 -7.56 11.11 12.99
N GLY A 197 -7.94 10.39 11.93
CA GLY A 197 -7.03 9.98 10.87
C GLY A 197 -7.70 9.00 9.93
N HIS A 198 -7.47 9.16 8.64
CA HIS A 198 -8.04 8.32 7.59
C HIS A 198 -6.95 7.44 6.97
N HIS A 199 -7.22 6.14 6.87
CA HIS A 199 -6.32 5.15 6.30
C HIS A 199 -7.00 4.45 5.12
N ARG A 200 -6.33 4.45 3.97
CA ARG A 200 -6.74 3.74 2.76
C ARG A 200 -5.94 2.45 2.61
N ILE A 201 -6.58 1.44 2.03
CA ILE A 201 -6.02 0.15 1.71
C ILE A 201 -6.17 -0.03 0.19
N ILE A 202 -5.04 -0.13 -0.51
CA ILE A 202 -5.00 -0.35 -1.96
C ILE A 202 -4.25 -1.65 -2.26
N THR A 203 -4.52 -2.25 -3.41
CA THR A 203 -3.73 -3.36 -3.96
C THR A 203 -3.09 -2.97 -5.28
N TYR A 204 -1.93 -3.53 -5.57
CA TYR A 204 -1.28 -3.41 -6.88
C TYR A 204 -0.17 -4.46 -7.06
N GLN A 205 0.27 -4.63 -8.30
CA GLN A 205 1.44 -5.43 -8.66
C GLN A 205 2.70 -4.56 -8.61
N PHE A 206 3.76 -5.06 -7.98
CA PHE A 206 5.08 -4.43 -7.97
C PHE A 206 6.20 -5.47 -7.80
N GLY A 207 7.23 -5.40 -8.63
CA GLY A 207 8.37 -6.32 -8.58
C GLY A 207 8.01 -7.77 -8.88
N GLY A 208 6.86 -8.03 -9.51
CA GLY A 208 6.28 -9.37 -9.68
C GLY A 208 5.62 -9.94 -8.42
N MET A 209 5.26 -9.09 -7.45
CA MET A 209 4.52 -9.44 -6.23
C MET A 209 3.17 -8.72 -6.22
N LYS A 210 2.14 -9.36 -5.66
CA LYS A 210 0.85 -8.73 -5.35
C LYS A 210 0.90 -8.12 -3.95
N LEU A 211 0.76 -6.81 -3.88
CA LEU A 211 0.89 -6.04 -2.63
C LEU A 211 -0.47 -5.52 -2.19
N VAL A 212 -0.73 -5.59 -0.88
CA VAL A 212 -1.74 -4.77 -0.20
C VAL A 212 -1.02 -3.71 0.63
N VAL A 213 -1.31 -2.44 0.37
CA VAL A 213 -0.63 -1.31 1.00
C VAL A 213 -1.62 -0.43 1.72
N ARG A 214 -1.37 -0.23 3.03
CA ARG A 214 -2.08 0.76 3.84
C ARG A 214 -1.32 2.08 3.87
N HIS A 215 -2.05 3.18 3.73
CA HIS A 215 -1.50 4.51 3.94
C HIS A 215 -2.53 5.51 4.48
N GLU A 216 -2.05 6.51 5.21
CA GLU A 216 -2.84 7.69 5.52
C GLU A 216 -3.15 8.49 4.23
N THR A 217 -4.33 9.10 4.17
CA THR A 217 -4.70 10.04 3.10
C THR A 217 -5.15 11.36 3.71
N ASP A 218 -4.52 12.47 3.31
CA ASP A 218 -4.73 13.78 3.91
C ASP A 218 -6.07 14.40 3.52
N GLY A 219 -6.57 14.11 2.31
CA GLY A 219 -7.89 14.54 1.89
C GLY A 219 -8.31 14.05 0.51
N TYR A 220 -9.39 14.62 -0.01
CA TYR A 220 -9.85 14.40 -1.37
C TYR A 220 -10.53 15.65 -1.97
N LEU A 221 -10.56 15.74 -3.30
CA LEU A 221 -11.22 16.81 -4.02
C LEU A 221 -12.74 16.58 -4.12
N PRO A 222 -13.56 17.64 -4.04
CA PRO A 222 -14.99 17.51 -4.33
C PRO A 222 -15.19 17.02 -5.78
N PRO A 223 -16.29 16.30 -6.08
CA PRO A 223 -16.59 15.80 -7.43
C PRO A 223 -16.56 16.88 -8.52
N THR A 224 -16.84 18.13 -8.18
CA THR A 224 -16.81 19.27 -9.12
C THR A 224 -15.41 19.67 -9.57
N LEU A 225 -14.35 19.22 -8.87
CA LEU A 225 -12.95 19.56 -9.15
C LEU A 225 -12.12 18.35 -9.62
N GLY A 226 -12.74 17.17 -9.75
CA GLY A 226 -12.11 15.94 -10.23
C GLY A 226 -12.89 15.33 -11.38
N LEU A 227 -12.51 15.66 -12.62
CA LEU A 227 -12.82 15.00 -13.90
C LEU A 227 -14.24 14.39 -14.11
N ASN A 228 -14.98 15.01 -15.04
CA ASN A 228 -16.20 14.59 -15.77
C ASN A 228 -17.41 14.11 -14.95
N PRO A 229 -18.62 14.67 -15.20
CA PRO A 229 -19.84 14.23 -14.56
C PRO A 229 -20.21 12.83 -15.07
N VAL A 230 -19.97 11.81 -14.26
CA VAL A 230 -20.79 10.60 -14.33
C VAL A 230 -22.18 11.00 -13.85
N THR A 231 -23.17 10.83 -14.72
CA THR A 231 -24.58 11.15 -14.52
C THR A 231 -25.03 10.88 -13.09
N THR A 232 -25.37 11.96 -12.38
CA THR A 232 -26.11 11.94 -11.13
C THR A 232 -27.49 11.31 -11.35
N PRO A 233 -27.97 10.38 -10.50
CA PRO A 233 -29.38 10.35 -10.19
C PRO A 233 -29.67 11.61 -9.37
N GLU A 234 -30.56 12.45 -9.88
CA GLU A 234 -31.13 13.57 -9.14
C GLU A 234 -31.79 13.03 -7.85
N ASN A 235 -31.49 13.68 -6.71
CA ASN A 235 -32.29 13.87 -5.48
C ASN A 235 -31.44 13.76 -4.20
N PRO A 236 -31.03 14.88 -3.58
CA PRO A 236 -30.54 14.89 -2.21
C PRO A 236 -31.67 15.33 -1.27
N VAL A 237 -32.44 14.37 -0.78
CA VAL A 237 -33.19 14.56 0.46
C VAL A 237 -32.94 13.32 1.32
N GLU A 238 -31.84 13.35 2.07
CA GLU A 238 -31.64 12.41 3.17
C GLU A 238 -32.76 12.64 4.19
N SER A 239 -33.71 11.70 4.25
CA SER A 239 -34.80 11.76 5.22
C SER A 239 -34.22 11.65 6.63
N ILE A 240 -34.53 12.62 7.48
CA ILE A 240 -34.18 12.67 8.91
C ILE A 240 -34.60 11.39 9.66
N GLN A 241 -35.56 10.65 9.11
CA GLN A 241 -35.99 9.35 9.64
C GLN A 241 -34.90 8.28 9.56
N ASP A 242 -34.02 8.35 8.57
CA ASP A 242 -32.93 7.38 8.37
C ASP A 242 -31.78 7.61 9.37
N VAL A 243 -31.60 8.86 9.81
CA VAL A 243 -30.66 9.23 10.89
C VAL A 243 -31.22 8.83 12.26
N LEU A 244 -32.53 8.97 12.48
CA LEU A 244 -33.18 8.57 13.74
C LEU A 244 -33.27 7.05 13.89
N GLY A 245 -33.47 6.30 12.80
CA GLY A 245 -33.41 4.83 12.82
C GLY A 245 -32.04 4.28 13.23
N ARG A 246 -30.96 5.00 12.90
CA ARG A 246 -29.57 4.64 13.25
C ARG A 246 -29.19 4.97 14.70
N LEU A 247 -30.01 5.75 15.42
CA LEU A 247 -29.78 6.09 16.83
C LEU A 247 -30.44 5.11 17.81
N SER A 248 -31.23 4.15 17.33
CA SER A 248 -31.91 3.15 18.17
C SER A 248 -31.35 1.74 17.94
N LEU A 249 -30.16 1.45 18.49
CA LEU A 249 -29.57 0.12 18.83
C LEU A 249 -28.16 0.44 19.41
N SER A 250 -27.68 0.05 20.59
CA SER A 250 -27.99 -0.98 21.56
C SER A 250 -27.41 -0.53 22.92
N THR A 251 -28.20 -0.57 23.99
CA THR A 251 -27.73 -0.46 25.38
C THR A 251 -27.38 -1.85 25.90
N GLN A 252 -26.10 -2.23 25.79
CA GLN A 252 -25.57 -3.32 26.62
C GLN A 252 -24.81 -2.75 27.81
N ALA A 253 -25.22 -3.18 29.00
CA ALA A 253 -24.60 -2.87 30.27
C ALA A 253 -23.14 -3.39 30.32
N PRO A 254 -22.24 -2.75 31.09
CA PRO A 254 -20.86 -3.17 31.17
C PRO A 254 -20.74 -4.44 32.03
N THR A 255 -20.61 -5.60 31.40
CA THR A 255 -20.06 -6.77 32.09
C THR A 255 -18.55 -6.65 32.12
N SER A 256 -18.01 -6.51 33.33
CA SER A 256 -16.58 -6.62 33.62
C SER A 256 -16.05 -7.99 33.21
N SER A 257 -15.60 -8.13 31.96
CA SER A 257 -14.76 -9.24 31.54
C SER A 257 -13.39 -8.69 31.14
N ARG A 258 -12.35 -9.35 31.62
CA ARG A 258 -10.94 -9.07 31.38
C ARG A 258 -10.55 -9.54 29.97
N GLN A 259 -11.29 -9.10 28.95
CA GLN A 259 -10.96 -9.28 27.54
C GLN A 259 -10.33 -8.00 27.01
N PRO A 260 -9.30 -8.06 26.15
CA PRO A 260 -8.82 -6.87 25.46
C PRO A 260 -9.99 -6.24 24.70
N PRO A 261 -10.09 -4.90 24.64
CA PRO A 261 -11.21 -4.25 23.95
C PRO A 261 -11.20 -4.66 22.47
N SER A 262 -12.24 -5.36 22.03
CA SER A 262 -12.43 -5.72 20.63
C SER A 262 -12.59 -4.44 19.80
N LEU A 263 -11.97 -4.42 18.61
CA LEU A 263 -12.13 -3.32 17.67
C LEU A 263 -13.61 -3.23 17.24
N THR A 264 -14.22 -2.08 17.49
CA THR A 264 -15.60 -1.77 17.10
C THR A 264 -15.62 -1.10 15.72
N ILE A 265 -16.63 -1.42 14.90
CA ILE A 265 -16.80 -0.87 13.55
C ILE A 265 -18.11 -0.08 13.47
N ASP A 266 -18.01 1.17 13.03
CA ASP A 266 -19.14 2.05 12.80
C ASP A 266 -19.34 2.33 11.29
N PRO A 267 -20.54 2.12 10.72
CA PRO A 267 -20.80 2.35 9.30
C PRO A 267 -21.21 3.81 9.02
N LEU A 268 -20.34 4.77 9.34
CA LEU A 268 -20.66 6.22 9.28
C LEU A 268 -20.03 6.98 8.10
N GLY A 269 -19.13 6.36 7.35
CA GLY A 269 -18.36 7.01 6.31
C GLY A 269 -18.83 6.62 4.92
N ARG A 270 -18.05 7.01 3.92
CA ARG A 270 -18.33 6.75 2.51
C ARG A 270 -17.04 6.46 1.75
N THR A 271 -17.13 5.58 0.77
CA THR A 271 -16.03 5.34 -0.15
C THR A 271 -15.75 6.60 -0.97
N VAL A 272 -14.47 6.94 -1.09
CA VAL A 272 -13.97 8.05 -1.92
C VAL A 272 -13.08 7.49 -3.02
N ASP A 273 -13.24 7.97 -4.26
CA ASP A 273 -12.42 7.52 -5.38
C ASP A 273 -10.93 7.86 -5.16
N LEU A 274 -10.05 6.90 -5.43
CA LEU A 274 -8.59 7.07 -5.39
C LEU A 274 -8.14 8.20 -6.32
N SER A 275 -8.79 8.35 -7.47
CA SER A 275 -8.50 9.38 -8.47
C SER A 275 -8.67 10.80 -7.95
N SER A 276 -9.44 11.00 -6.86
CA SER A 276 -9.69 12.31 -6.25
C SER A 276 -8.82 12.62 -5.04
N THR A 277 -7.96 11.68 -4.61
CA THR A 277 -7.21 11.82 -3.35
C THR A 277 -6.10 12.86 -3.45
N ILE A 278 -5.86 13.57 -2.35
CA ILE A 278 -4.84 14.60 -2.26
C ILE A 278 -3.86 14.31 -1.12
N GLU A 279 -2.60 14.68 -1.35
CA GLU A 279 -1.58 14.86 -0.31
C GLU A 279 -1.44 16.36 -0.02
N ILE A 280 -1.26 16.73 1.24
CA ILE A 280 -1.11 18.12 1.68
C ILE A 280 0.31 18.33 2.22
N LYS A 281 0.97 19.40 1.77
CA LYS A 281 2.30 19.78 2.25
C LYS A 281 2.35 21.29 2.52
N THR A 282 2.98 21.66 3.62
CA THR A 282 3.26 23.06 3.93
C THR A 282 4.75 23.36 3.86
N ARG A 283 5.08 24.61 3.49
CA ARG A 283 6.47 25.06 3.41
C ARG A 283 6.59 26.55 3.64
N VAL A 284 7.65 26.99 4.33
CA VAL A 284 7.99 28.41 4.39
C VAL A 284 8.27 28.94 2.97
N ALA A 285 7.70 30.09 2.62
CA ALA A 285 7.65 30.60 1.25
C ALA A 285 9.03 30.84 0.61
N ASN A 286 10.06 31.15 1.40
CA ASN A 286 11.42 31.33 0.91
C ASN A 286 12.19 30.02 0.65
N LYS A 287 11.56 28.85 0.82
CA LYS A 287 12.17 27.55 0.54
C LYS A 287 11.32 26.76 -0.43
N ARG A 288 11.94 26.23 -1.47
CA ARG A 288 11.27 25.31 -2.39
C ARG A 288 11.00 23.96 -1.71
N LEU A 289 9.86 23.37 -2.08
CA LEU A 289 9.55 22.00 -1.73
C LEU A 289 10.43 21.05 -2.55
N LYS A 290 11.04 20.06 -1.89
CA LYS A 290 11.91 19.10 -2.58
C LYS A 290 11.07 17.97 -3.14
N MET A 291 10.60 18.13 -4.38
CA MET A 291 9.69 17.17 -5.02
C MET A 291 10.23 15.74 -5.06
N GLY A 292 11.53 15.55 -5.29
CA GLY A 292 12.16 14.21 -5.26
C GLY A 292 12.15 13.52 -3.88
N GLU A 293 11.83 14.23 -2.79
CA GLU A 293 11.60 13.63 -1.46
C GLU A 293 10.11 13.27 -1.23
N ILE A 294 9.21 13.76 -2.08
CA ILE A 294 7.75 13.61 -2.00
C ILE A 294 7.22 12.59 -3.00
N PHE A 295 7.73 12.59 -4.23
CA PHE A 295 7.32 11.64 -5.26
C PHE A 295 7.33 10.18 -4.82
N PRO A 296 8.32 9.68 -4.04
CA PRO A 296 8.25 8.32 -3.52
C PRO A 296 7.00 8.04 -2.68
N GLN A 297 6.56 9.02 -1.89
CA GLN A 297 5.38 8.88 -1.06
C GLN A 297 4.12 8.78 -1.92
N LEU A 298 3.97 9.69 -2.89
CA LEU A 298 2.85 9.74 -3.82
C LEU A 298 2.81 8.53 -4.75
N TRP A 299 3.97 8.05 -5.20
CA TRP A 299 4.10 6.84 -6.00
C TRP A 299 3.66 5.60 -5.22
N ILE A 300 4.07 5.43 -3.96
CA ILE A 300 3.62 4.26 -3.18
C ILE A 300 2.12 4.31 -2.88
N SER A 301 1.58 5.49 -2.58
CA SER A 301 0.14 5.65 -2.26
C SER A 301 -0.76 5.83 -3.49
N GLN A 302 -0.17 5.95 -4.68
CA GLN A 302 -0.88 6.26 -5.93
C GLN A 302 -1.81 7.47 -5.77
N THR A 303 -1.31 8.52 -5.09
CA THR A 303 -2.06 9.74 -4.80
C THR A 303 -1.82 10.76 -5.93
N PRO A 304 -2.86 11.13 -6.69
CA PRO A 304 -2.70 11.92 -7.92
C PRO A 304 -2.49 13.41 -7.68
N PHE A 305 -3.09 13.99 -6.63
CA PHE A 305 -3.04 15.42 -6.39
C PHE A 305 -2.13 15.79 -5.21
N LEU A 306 -1.45 16.93 -5.33
CA LEU A 306 -0.67 17.55 -4.27
C LEU A 306 -1.15 18.99 -4.04
N ALA A 307 -1.58 19.30 -2.82
CA ALA A 307 -1.82 20.67 -2.36
C ALA A 307 -0.60 21.17 -1.60
N THR A 308 0.02 22.26 -2.08
CA THR A 308 1.20 22.85 -1.43
C THR A 308 0.90 24.24 -0.91
N GLY A 309 0.83 24.38 0.42
CA GLY A 309 0.70 25.67 1.10
C GLY A 309 2.06 26.30 1.37
N TYR A 310 2.39 27.39 0.67
CA TYR A 310 3.53 28.24 1.02
C TYR A 310 3.10 29.33 1.99
N HIS A 311 3.87 29.57 3.06
CA HIS A 311 3.51 30.54 4.09
C HIS A 311 4.64 31.50 4.49
N TYR A 312 4.24 32.67 4.97
CA TYR A 312 5.07 33.59 5.75
C TYR A 312 4.53 33.58 7.18
N ASP A 313 5.25 32.91 8.08
CA ASP A 313 4.89 32.80 9.50
C ASP A 313 3.40 32.45 9.78
N GLY A 314 2.93 31.35 9.18
CA GLY A 314 1.55 30.89 9.32
C GLY A 314 0.53 31.61 8.44
N VAL A 315 0.90 32.68 7.72
CA VAL A 315 0.03 33.30 6.72
C VAL A 315 0.18 32.59 5.39
N PHE A 316 -0.86 31.85 4.99
CA PHE A 316 -0.95 31.14 3.73
C PHE A 316 -1.70 31.96 2.69
N GLY A 317 -1.25 31.91 1.44
CA GLY A 317 -1.98 32.44 0.30
C GLY A 317 -3.09 31.50 -0.18
N LYS A 318 -3.61 31.77 -1.39
CA LYS A 318 -4.46 30.82 -2.12
C LYS A 318 -3.66 29.53 -2.40
N VAL A 319 -4.26 28.38 -2.05
CA VAL A 319 -3.66 27.06 -2.27
C VAL A 319 -4.58 26.26 -3.18
N GLU A 320 -4.04 25.78 -4.29
CA GLU A 320 -4.76 24.95 -5.24
C GLU A 320 -4.08 23.58 -5.35
N PRO A 321 -4.82 22.48 -5.15
CA PRO A 321 -4.33 21.15 -5.45
C PRO A 321 -4.00 21.03 -6.94
N ARG A 322 -2.90 20.37 -7.25
CA ARG A 322 -2.44 20.15 -8.63
C ARG A 322 -2.25 18.68 -8.90
N ASP A 323 -2.66 18.21 -10.07
CA ASP A 323 -2.34 16.87 -10.55
C ASP A 323 -0.83 16.76 -10.76
N VAL A 324 -0.22 15.80 -10.07
CA VAL A 324 1.22 15.49 -10.11
C VAL A 324 1.50 14.10 -10.69
N THR A 325 0.47 13.44 -11.23
CA THR A 325 0.58 12.12 -11.86
C THR A 325 1.63 12.08 -12.97
N PRO A 326 1.72 13.07 -13.89
CA PRO A 326 2.75 13.09 -14.92
C PRO A 326 4.17 13.09 -14.34
N GLU A 327 4.44 13.90 -13.32
CA GLU A 327 5.76 13.99 -12.71
C GLU A 327 6.11 12.77 -11.86
N VAL A 328 5.12 12.16 -11.21
CA VAL A 328 5.31 10.89 -10.49
C VAL A 328 5.65 9.76 -11.47
N ARG A 329 5.00 9.71 -12.65
CA ARG A 329 5.34 8.75 -13.72
C ARG A 329 6.73 8.99 -14.28
N GLN A 330 7.11 10.25 -14.51
CA GLN A 330 8.47 10.58 -14.94
C GLN A 330 9.49 10.18 -13.87
N TRP A 331 9.19 10.45 -12.60
CA TRP A 331 10.04 10.02 -11.49
C TRP A 331 10.19 8.50 -11.43
N GLU A 332 9.11 7.73 -11.62
CA GLU A 332 9.18 6.25 -11.69
C GLU A 332 10.13 5.80 -12.81
N HIS A 333 9.97 6.37 -14.01
CA HIS A 333 10.81 6.08 -15.16
C HIS A 333 12.30 6.36 -14.87
N ASP A 334 12.61 7.52 -14.29
CA ASP A 334 13.98 7.94 -13.99
C ASP A 334 14.61 7.16 -12.82
N ASN A 335 13.81 6.41 -12.06
CA ASN A 335 14.24 5.67 -10.87
C ASN A 335 14.06 4.15 -11.02
N LEU A 336 13.92 3.60 -12.23
CA LEU A 336 13.69 2.15 -12.43
C LEU A 336 14.75 1.24 -11.82
N ASP A 337 16.04 1.60 -11.86
CA ASP A 337 17.10 0.84 -11.18
C ASP A 337 16.88 0.82 -9.66
N LEU A 338 16.57 1.98 -9.08
CA LEU A 338 16.27 2.12 -7.66
C LEU A 338 15.05 1.28 -7.25
N LEU A 339 14.00 1.26 -8.08
CA LEU A 339 12.80 0.48 -7.84
C LEU A 339 13.03 -1.03 -8.03
N THR A 340 13.90 -1.42 -8.96
CA THR A 340 14.34 -2.82 -9.11
C THR A 340 15.02 -3.32 -7.84
N ARG A 341 15.95 -2.53 -7.29
CA ARG A 341 16.61 -2.83 -6.02
C ARG A 341 15.65 -2.83 -4.83
N LEU A 342 14.61 -1.98 -4.84
CA LEU A 342 13.55 -2.02 -3.83
C LEU A 342 12.79 -3.36 -3.88
N ALA A 343 12.43 -3.85 -5.07
CA ALA A 343 11.80 -5.16 -5.21
C ALA A 343 12.73 -6.29 -4.72
N SER A 344 14.02 -6.23 -5.08
CA SER A 344 15.05 -7.19 -4.65
C SER A 344 15.15 -7.26 -3.12
N VAL A 345 15.29 -6.12 -2.44
CA VAL A 345 15.45 -6.10 -0.98
C VAL A 345 14.20 -6.64 -0.27
N ILE A 346 13.01 -6.36 -0.78
CA ILE A 346 11.76 -6.91 -0.23
C ILE A 346 11.77 -8.44 -0.34
N LYS A 347 12.04 -8.99 -1.54
CA LYS A 347 12.09 -10.44 -1.77
C LYS A 347 13.14 -11.12 -0.89
N ARG A 348 14.31 -10.51 -0.75
CA ARG A 348 15.39 -11.06 0.07
C ARG A 348 15.05 -11.05 1.56
N ILE A 349 14.42 -9.99 2.06
CA ILE A 349 13.87 -9.96 3.43
C ILE A 349 12.87 -11.11 3.63
N VAL A 350 11.91 -11.27 2.71
CA VAL A 350 10.90 -12.34 2.79
C VAL A 350 11.55 -13.72 2.78
N ALA A 351 12.51 -13.96 1.88
CA ALA A 351 13.21 -15.24 1.78
C ALA A 351 13.97 -15.57 3.06
N VAL A 352 14.68 -14.61 3.65
CA VAL A 352 15.37 -14.82 4.94
C VAL A 352 14.38 -15.11 6.06
N VAL A 353 13.33 -14.29 6.19
CA VAL A 353 12.38 -14.41 7.30
C VAL A 353 11.54 -15.69 7.21
N LYS A 354 11.29 -16.20 6.00
CA LYS A 354 10.67 -17.52 5.80
C LYS A 354 11.48 -18.68 6.42
N GLY A 355 12.80 -18.54 6.50
CA GLY A 355 13.69 -19.49 7.17
C GLY A 355 13.84 -19.26 8.69
N CYS A 356 13.28 -18.17 9.24
CA CYS A 356 13.34 -17.91 10.68
C CYS A 356 12.39 -18.84 11.47
N PRO A 357 12.69 -19.11 12.76
CA PRO A 357 11.75 -19.75 13.67
C PRO A 357 10.38 -19.06 13.65
N GLY A 358 9.33 -19.85 13.40
CA GLY A 358 7.95 -19.38 13.32
C GLY A 358 7.66 -18.39 12.18
N GLY A 359 8.57 -18.25 11.20
CA GLY A 359 8.42 -17.29 10.11
C GLY A 359 8.46 -15.83 10.56
N LYS A 360 9.07 -15.53 11.72
CA LYS A 360 9.08 -14.19 12.33
C LYS A 360 10.50 -13.61 12.39
N GLY A 361 10.63 -12.36 11.97
CA GLY A 361 11.90 -11.63 11.97
C GLY A 361 11.71 -10.14 12.20
N VAL A 362 12.79 -9.47 12.62
CA VAL A 362 12.84 -8.00 12.69
C VAL A 362 13.96 -7.51 11.78
N VAL A 363 13.59 -6.69 10.80
CA VAL A 363 14.52 -5.97 9.95
C VAL A 363 14.95 -4.71 10.68
N ILE A 364 16.25 -4.49 10.81
CA ILE A 364 16.86 -3.39 11.54
C ILE A 364 17.82 -2.67 10.60
N PHE A 365 17.68 -1.35 10.52
CA PHE A 365 18.67 -0.45 9.93
C PHE A 365 19.15 0.50 11.01
N GLU A 366 20.45 0.52 11.28
CA GLU A 366 21.08 1.46 12.25
C GLU A 366 21.94 2.53 11.55
N GLY A 367 21.80 2.67 10.23
CA GLY A 367 22.65 3.52 9.39
C GLY A 367 23.65 2.72 8.54
N GLY A 368 24.33 3.39 7.61
CA GLY A 368 25.30 2.76 6.73
C GLY A 368 24.68 2.10 5.48
N ASP A 369 25.15 0.91 5.15
CA ASP A 369 24.89 0.22 3.88
C ASP A 369 24.26 -1.17 4.00
N LYS A 370 23.94 -1.61 5.22
CA LYS A 370 23.33 -2.92 5.47
C LYS A 370 22.07 -2.88 6.32
N LEU A 371 21.16 -3.81 6.04
CA LEU A 371 20.08 -4.22 6.92
C LEU A 371 20.52 -5.45 7.70
N VAL A 372 20.13 -5.50 8.97
CA VAL A 372 20.34 -6.65 9.85
C VAL A 372 18.97 -7.30 10.09
N ILE A 373 18.88 -8.61 9.94
CA ILE A 373 17.68 -9.39 10.26
C ILE A 373 17.98 -10.24 11.47
N VAL A 374 17.15 -10.08 12.51
CA VAL A 374 17.19 -10.90 13.73
C VAL A 374 15.92 -11.72 13.89
N ALA A 375 15.98 -12.80 14.65
CA ALA A 375 14.82 -13.61 14.99
C ALA A 375 13.74 -12.76 15.70
N GLY A 376 12.48 -12.92 15.28
CA GLY A 376 11.35 -12.24 15.89
C GLY A 376 10.89 -12.88 17.21
N ASP A 377 10.29 -12.07 18.07
CA ASP A 377 9.61 -12.57 19.28
C ASP A 377 8.38 -13.37 18.88
N GLN A 378 8.37 -14.65 19.24
CA GLN A 378 7.31 -15.60 18.88
C GLN A 378 5.97 -15.24 19.54
N ARG A 379 6.01 -14.54 20.68
CA ARG A 379 4.82 -14.10 21.43
C ARG A 379 4.17 -12.85 20.83
N GLN A 380 4.89 -12.12 19.97
CA GLN A 380 4.31 -10.98 19.27
C GLN A 380 3.58 -11.46 18.02
N GLN A 381 2.36 -10.99 17.84
CA GLN A 381 1.54 -11.23 16.67
C GLN A 381 1.25 -9.89 15.98
N ALA A 382 1.08 -9.90 14.67
CA ALA A 382 0.62 -8.74 13.93
C ALA A 382 -0.91 -8.57 14.01
N LEU A 383 -1.62 -9.67 14.24
CA LEU A 383 -3.08 -9.78 14.19
C LEU A 383 -3.63 -10.57 15.40
N PRO A 384 -4.93 -10.43 15.72
CA PRO A 384 -5.66 -11.40 16.53
C PRO A 384 -5.79 -12.75 15.83
N ASP A 385 -5.98 -13.82 16.62
CA ASP A 385 -6.00 -15.21 16.14
C ASP A 385 -7.03 -15.47 15.03
N ASP A 386 -8.25 -14.94 15.17
CA ASP A 386 -9.34 -15.15 14.21
C ASP A 386 -9.05 -14.57 12.82
N LEU A 387 -8.15 -13.58 12.72
CA LEU A 387 -7.73 -13.04 11.43
C LEU A 387 -6.65 -13.88 10.76
N TYR A 388 -5.85 -14.66 11.51
CA TYR A 388 -4.90 -15.61 10.91
C TYR A 388 -5.63 -16.80 10.26
N GLU A 389 -6.80 -17.18 10.77
CA GLU A 389 -7.62 -18.27 10.21
C GLU A 389 -8.05 -18.00 8.75
N LYS A 390 -8.05 -16.73 8.32
CA LYS A 390 -8.37 -16.34 6.95
C LYS A 390 -7.42 -16.92 5.89
N TRP A 391 -6.21 -17.33 6.27
CA TRP A 391 -5.29 -18.04 5.37
C TRP A 391 -5.53 -19.55 5.29
N GLN A 392 -6.31 -20.12 6.21
CA GLN A 392 -6.56 -21.57 6.27
C GLN A 392 -7.76 -22.01 5.42
N ALA A 393 -8.68 -21.08 5.12
CA ALA A 393 -9.89 -21.36 4.34
C ALA A 393 -9.60 -21.84 2.90
N LYS A 394 -8.50 -21.38 2.28
CA LYS A 394 -8.08 -21.85 0.94
C LYS A 394 -7.48 -23.26 0.98
N THR A 395 -6.65 -23.57 1.97
CA THR A 395 -6.07 -24.92 2.13
C THR A 395 -7.15 -25.97 2.32
N GLN A 396 -8.25 -25.61 3.01
CA GLN A 396 -9.39 -26.50 3.17
C GLN A 396 -10.18 -26.66 1.86
N LYS A 397 -10.52 -25.57 1.16
CA LYS A 397 -11.20 -25.62 -0.15
C LYS A 397 -10.41 -26.40 -1.20
N GLU A 398 -9.10 -26.16 -1.33
CA GLU A 398 -8.23 -26.89 -2.25
C GLU A 398 -8.15 -28.37 -1.87
N SER A 399 -8.06 -28.71 -0.58
CA SER A 399 -8.04 -30.10 -0.13
C SER A 399 -9.39 -30.82 -0.30
N GLU A 400 -10.51 -30.11 -0.23
CA GLU A 400 -11.85 -30.65 -0.47
C GLU A 400 -12.12 -30.82 -1.96
N GLU A 401 -11.71 -29.88 -2.81
CA GLU A 401 -11.75 -30.03 -4.26
C GLU A 401 -10.85 -31.18 -4.73
N GLU A 402 -9.63 -31.31 -4.18
CA GLU A 402 -8.72 -32.41 -4.52
C GLU A 402 -9.29 -33.77 -4.07
N LYS A 403 -9.89 -33.86 -2.88
CA LYS A 403 -10.63 -35.07 -2.43
C LYS A 403 -11.88 -35.38 -3.26
N THR A 404 -12.57 -34.35 -3.75
CA THR A 404 -13.76 -34.54 -4.60
C THR A 404 -13.35 -35.04 -5.99
N VAL A 405 -12.25 -34.52 -6.54
CA VAL A 405 -11.66 -35.00 -7.80
C VAL A 405 -11.16 -36.43 -7.65
N GLU A 406 -10.48 -36.76 -6.56
CA GLU A 406 -9.99 -38.12 -6.26
C GLU A 406 -11.15 -39.11 -6.08
N ALA A 407 -12.21 -38.72 -5.36
CA ALA A 407 -13.44 -39.51 -5.25
C ALA A 407 -14.17 -39.70 -6.60
N THR A 408 -14.18 -38.70 -7.48
CA THR A 408 -14.75 -38.86 -8.84
C THR A 408 -13.88 -39.72 -9.76
N SER A 409 -12.55 -39.75 -9.55
CA SER A 409 -11.66 -40.66 -10.29
C SER A 409 -11.79 -42.11 -9.82
N ASP A 410 -12.05 -42.36 -8.53
CA ASP A 410 -12.32 -43.71 -8.01
C ASP A 410 -13.69 -44.24 -8.47
N VAL A 411 -14.72 -43.38 -8.55
CA VAL A 411 -16.04 -43.77 -9.07
C VAL A 411 -15.99 -44.06 -10.58
N THR A 412 -15.13 -43.38 -11.35
CA THR A 412 -14.96 -43.67 -12.78
C THR A 412 -14.10 -44.91 -13.04
N ALA A 413 -13.15 -45.25 -12.15
CA ALA A 413 -12.41 -46.51 -12.18
C ALA A 413 -13.32 -47.72 -11.83
N GLU A 414 -14.24 -47.59 -10.86
CA GLU A 414 -15.21 -48.66 -10.56
C GLU A 414 -16.28 -48.87 -11.65
N SER A 415 -16.54 -47.84 -12.48
CA SER A 415 -17.49 -47.93 -13.60
C SER A 415 -16.89 -48.52 -14.88
N THR A 416 -15.56 -48.50 -15.05
CA THR A 416 -14.87 -49.13 -16.19
C THR A 416 -14.53 -50.61 -15.97
N GLU A 417 -14.51 -51.09 -14.71
CA GLU A 417 -14.32 -52.52 -14.41
C GLU A 417 -15.62 -53.35 -14.41
N LYS A 418 -16.80 -52.71 -14.41
CA LYS A 418 -18.10 -53.37 -14.57
C LYS A 418 -18.61 -53.45 -16.01
N SER A 419 -18.03 -52.68 -16.95
CA SER A 419 -18.43 -52.69 -18.37
C SER A 419 -17.77 -53.82 -19.18
N SER A 420 -16.68 -54.42 -18.69
CA SER A 420 -15.93 -55.50 -19.37
C SER A 420 -16.41 -56.93 -19.05
N LYS A 421 -17.50 -57.09 -18.28
CA LYS A 421 -18.08 -58.41 -17.94
C LYS A 421 -19.51 -58.66 -18.42
N ILE A 422 -20.10 -57.76 -19.21
CA ILE A 422 -21.41 -57.97 -19.84
C ILE A 422 -21.26 -57.90 -21.36
N THR A 423 -20.56 -58.88 -21.95
CA THR A 423 -20.68 -59.24 -23.39
C THR A 423 -20.03 -60.59 -23.65
N GLN A 424 -20.45 -61.60 -22.90
CA GLN A 424 -20.38 -62.99 -23.33
C GLN A 424 -21.64 -63.67 -22.82
N LEU A 425 -22.31 -64.40 -23.72
CA LEU A 425 -23.66 -64.99 -23.61
C LEU A 425 -24.77 -64.10 -24.19
N ASP A 426 -24.79 -64.00 -25.51
CA ASP A 426 -25.96 -64.53 -26.22
C ASP A 426 -25.52 -65.09 -27.59
N THR A 427 -25.96 -66.32 -27.81
CA THR A 427 -25.44 -67.29 -28.77
C THR A 427 -26.53 -67.54 -29.81
N ILE A 428 -26.18 -67.36 -31.09
CA ILE A 428 -26.65 -68.14 -32.25
C ILE A 428 -28.18 -68.14 -32.53
N ALA A 429 -28.55 -67.52 -33.66
CA ALA A 429 -29.62 -68.02 -34.53
C ALA A 429 -29.33 -67.70 -36.02
N LEU A 430 -28.85 -68.75 -36.69
CA LEU A 430 -28.87 -69.13 -38.11
C LEU A 430 -29.38 -68.15 -39.21
N THR A 431 -28.45 -67.83 -40.11
CA THR A 431 -28.37 -68.15 -41.56
C THR A 431 -29.56 -67.94 -42.53
N LYS A 432 -29.16 -67.44 -43.72
CA LYS A 432 -29.79 -67.42 -45.07
C LYS A 432 -30.46 -66.08 -45.42
N VAL A 433 -30.26 -65.43 -46.58
CA VAL A 433 -29.70 -65.86 -47.86
C VAL A 433 -29.43 -64.60 -48.73
N GLN A 434 -28.34 -64.65 -49.51
CA GLN A 434 -28.08 -64.01 -50.81
C GLN A 434 -28.32 -62.50 -51.03
N GLY A 435 -27.22 -61.83 -51.43
CA GLY A 435 -26.99 -61.64 -52.86
C GLY A 435 -26.87 -60.20 -53.37
N LYS A 436 -25.67 -59.89 -53.93
CA LYS A 436 -25.42 -58.92 -55.03
C LYS A 436 -25.71 -57.44 -54.69
N GLN A 437 -25.03 -56.41 -55.19
CA GLN A 437 -24.12 -56.18 -56.30
C GLN A 437 -23.56 -54.74 -56.06
N ILE A 438 -22.25 -54.50 -56.21
CA ILE A 438 -21.62 -53.73 -57.31
C ILE A 438 -21.40 -52.22 -57.07
N GLN A 439 -20.11 -51.87 -57.24
CA GLN A 439 -19.49 -50.65 -57.81
C GLN A 439 -19.67 -49.30 -57.09
N SER A 440 -18.58 -48.74 -56.55
CA SER A 440 -17.49 -48.00 -57.23
C SER A 440 -17.78 -46.50 -57.33
N LYS A 441 -16.89 -45.68 -56.76
CA LYS A 441 -16.00 -44.83 -57.55
C LYS A 441 -14.99 -44.12 -56.64
N LYS A 442 -13.71 -44.34 -56.96
CA LYS A 442 -12.58 -43.48 -56.64
C LYS A 442 -12.60 -42.23 -57.54
N SER A 443 -12.08 -41.12 -57.01
CA SER A 443 -11.18 -40.18 -57.70
C SER A 443 -10.67 -39.23 -56.59
N ASP A 444 -9.46 -39.38 -56.06
CA ASP A 444 -8.13 -39.07 -56.60
C ASP A 444 -7.91 -37.65 -57.13
N THR A 445 -6.79 -37.08 -56.64
CA THR A 445 -5.96 -35.97 -57.17
C THR A 445 -6.50 -34.54 -56.99
N GLN A 446 -5.70 -33.51 -56.65
CA GLN A 446 -4.26 -33.31 -56.82
C GLN A 446 -3.73 -32.13 -55.96
N LYS A 447 -2.46 -32.22 -55.60
CA LYS A 447 -1.54 -31.19 -55.09
C LYS A 447 -1.41 -29.96 -56.01
N THR A 448 -1.13 -28.79 -55.43
CA THR A 448 -0.12 -27.83 -55.96
C THR A 448 0.49 -26.95 -54.86
N LYS A 449 1.78 -26.63 -55.06
CA LYS A 449 2.74 -25.91 -54.20
C LYS A 449 2.89 -24.42 -54.59
N ALA A 450 3.39 -23.65 -53.61
CA ALA A 450 4.36 -22.53 -53.69
C ALA A 450 3.94 -21.15 -54.25
N LYS A 451 4.23 -20.06 -53.52
CA LYS A 451 5.46 -19.23 -53.68
C LYS A 451 5.52 -18.03 -52.73
N GLU A 452 6.76 -17.68 -52.37
CA GLU A 452 7.24 -16.45 -51.73
C GLU A 452 6.93 -15.17 -52.52
N ASN A 453 6.96 -14.01 -51.85
CA ASN A 453 7.67 -12.83 -52.35
C ASN A 453 8.00 -11.80 -51.25
N LYS A 454 9.04 -11.01 -51.55
CA LYS A 454 9.95 -10.24 -50.69
C LYS A 454 9.95 -8.77 -51.16
N ALA A 455 9.97 -7.80 -50.22
CA ALA A 455 10.57 -6.44 -50.30
C ALA A 455 10.01 -5.43 -51.36
N PRO A 456 10.16 -4.08 -51.23
CA PRO A 456 11.39 -3.37 -50.82
C PRO A 456 11.30 -2.15 -49.89
N GLU A 457 12.51 -1.77 -49.43
CA GLU A 457 12.92 -0.56 -48.72
C GLU A 457 12.78 0.73 -49.55
N THR A 458 12.58 1.87 -48.89
CA THR A 458 13.10 3.16 -49.36
C THR A 458 13.67 3.99 -48.20
N ASP A 459 14.86 4.49 -48.50
CA ASP A 459 15.76 5.43 -47.84
C ASP A 459 15.14 6.81 -47.52
N GLY A 460 15.72 7.53 -46.56
CA GLY A 460 15.28 8.87 -46.17
C GLY A 460 15.92 9.40 -44.88
N GLY A 461 17.23 9.58 -44.88
CA GLY A 461 17.95 10.27 -43.80
C GLY A 461 17.71 11.78 -43.79
N VAL A 462 17.43 12.36 -42.60
CA VAL A 462 17.63 13.78 -42.32
C VAL A 462 18.31 13.94 -40.96
N LYS A 463 19.55 14.44 -41.00
CA LYS A 463 20.30 14.94 -39.85
C LYS A 463 19.74 16.32 -39.46
N ILE A 464 19.28 16.49 -38.23
CA ILE A 464 19.10 17.80 -37.62
C ILE A 464 20.27 18.04 -36.68
N LYS A 465 21.13 19.00 -37.06
CA LYS A 465 22.18 19.55 -36.20
C LYS A 465 21.52 20.44 -35.15
N ALA A 466 21.78 20.18 -33.88
CA ALA A 466 21.55 21.12 -32.80
C ALA A 466 22.60 22.24 -32.90
N THR A 467 22.16 23.47 -33.14
CA THR A 467 22.95 24.68 -32.98
C THR A 467 23.01 25.05 -31.50
N GLN A 468 24.23 25.20 -31.03
CA GLN A 468 24.62 25.61 -29.70
C GLN A 468 24.79 27.13 -29.76
N GLU A 469 23.88 27.90 -29.15
CA GLU A 469 24.07 29.34 -28.97
C GLU A 469 24.72 29.60 -27.61
N HIS A 470 25.97 30.03 -27.69
CA HIS A 470 26.65 30.80 -26.66
C HIS A 470 25.98 32.18 -26.53
N TYR A 471 25.67 32.59 -25.30
CA TYR A 471 25.64 34.01 -24.96
C TYR A 471 26.66 34.25 -23.84
N GLU A 472 27.72 34.94 -24.23
CA GLU A 472 28.73 35.54 -23.37
C GLU A 472 28.20 36.88 -22.84
N THR A 473 28.43 37.08 -21.54
CA THR A 473 28.77 38.33 -20.83
C THR A 473 28.10 39.65 -21.24
N GLU A 474 27.42 40.26 -20.28
CA GLU A 474 27.66 41.68 -19.96
C GLU A 474 27.70 41.88 -18.44
N GLN A 475 28.91 42.19 -17.96
CA GLN A 475 29.14 42.85 -16.68
C GLN A 475 28.68 44.30 -16.80
N THR A 476 27.92 44.79 -15.83
CA THR A 476 27.92 46.21 -15.49
C THR A 476 28.18 46.35 -13.99
N GLU A 477 29.38 46.85 -13.68
CA GLU A 477 29.71 47.43 -12.40
C GLU A 477 28.94 48.75 -12.21
N GLY A 478 28.52 49.01 -10.98
CA GLY A 478 27.89 50.25 -10.57
C GLY A 478 27.61 50.23 -9.07
N GLY A 479 28.64 50.50 -8.26
CA GLY A 479 28.48 50.72 -6.83
C GLY A 479 27.82 52.06 -6.52
N VAL A 480 27.24 52.18 -5.32
CA VAL A 480 27.56 53.19 -4.29
C VAL A 480 26.41 53.30 -3.24
N ALA A 481 26.84 53.17 -1.97
CA ALA A 481 26.36 53.78 -0.71
C ALA A 481 24.91 53.63 -0.18
N LEU A 482 24.86 53.02 1.02
CA LEU A 482 24.39 53.58 2.31
C LEU A 482 23.20 54.55 2.31
N ASN A 483 22.12 54.19 3.03
CA ASN A 483 21.76 54.85 4.29
C ASN A 483 20.66 54.09 5.06
N GLU A 484 20.78 54.21 6.38
CA GLU A 484 19.86 53.80 7.45
C GLU A 484 18.46 54.46 7.31
N VAL A 485 17.39 53.74 7.65
CA VAL A 485 16.50 53.91 8.83
C VAL A 485 15.73 52.60 9.05
#